data_AF-A0AAE1R8L5-F1
#
_entry.id   AF-A0AAE1R8L5-F1
#
_cell.length_a   1.000
_cell.length_b   1.000
_cell.length_c   1.000
_cell.angle_alpha   90.00
_cell.angle_beta   90.00
_cell.angle_gamma   90.00
#
_symmetry.space_group_name_H-M   'P 1'
#
loop_
_entity.id
_entity.type
_entity.pdbx_description
1 polymer ?
#
loop_
_entity_poly.entity_id
_entity_poly.type
_entity_poly.pdbx_seq_one_letter_code
_entity_poly.pdbx_strand_id
1 'polypeptide(L)'
;MPKVILRWCHGSPVHRYGLYALQWIVEVNGKPTPTLDAFVDVTKTIEHGEFVRVRIVHLNGKPRVLTLKQDLHYWPTWELRFDLETAMWRRKTVKALDSGVL
;
A
#
# COMPACT_ATOMS: atom_id res chain seq x y z
N MET A 1 -7.42 -13.36 5.03
CA MET A 1 -6.92 -12.65 6.23
C MET A 1 -7.11 -11.15 6.05
N PRO A 2 -7.50 -10.41 7.10
CA PRO A 2 -7.57 -8.95 7.03
C PRO A 2 -6.17 -8.35 6.84
N LYS A 3 -6.05 -7.39 5.92
CA LYS A 3 -4.80 -6.72 5.57
C LYS A 3 -4.48 -5.63 6.61
N VAL A 4 -3.43 -5.83 7.39
CA VAL A 4 -3.01 -4.93 8.48
C VAL A 4 -1.71 -4.22 8.14
N ILE A 5 -1.59 -2.96 8.59
CA ILE A 5 -0.32 -2.23 8.53
C ILE A 5 0.52 -2.64 9.73
N LEU A 6 1.71 -3.17 9.46
CA LEU A 6 2.65 -3.61 10.50
C LEU A 6 3.71 -2.56 10.82
N ARG A 7 4.25 -1.89 9.81
CA ARG A 7 5.33 -0.92 9.95
C ARG A 7 5.15 0.23 8.96
N TRP A 8 5.66 1.40 9.34
CA TRP A 8 5.87 2.54 8.46
C TRP A 8 7.34 2.99 8.57
N CYS A 9 7.81 3.71 7.56
CA CYS A 9 9.14 4.32 7.57
C CYS A 9 9.02 5.84 7.70
N HIS A 10 9.95 6.48 8.43
CA HIS A 10 9.98 7.93 8.51
C HIS A 10 10.19 8.55 7.13
N GLY A 11 9.45 9.62 6.85
CA GLY A 11 9.45 10.28 5.53
C GLY A 11 8.62 9.58 4.45
N SER A 12 8.05 8.40 4.72
CA SER A 12 7.14 7.73 3.77
C SER A 12 5.81 8.48 3.61
N PRO A 13 5.10 8.30 2.48
CA PRO A 13 3.77 8.88 2.30
C PRO A 13 2.84 8.56 3.47
N VAL A 14 2.82 7.29 3.91
CA VAL A 14 1.96 6.87 5.03
C VAL A 14 2.30 7.58 6.34
N HIS A 15 3.59 7.82 6.64
CA HIS A 15 4.01 8.64 7.79
C HIS A 15 3.53 10.09 7.66
N ARG A 16 3.66 10.69 6.47
CA ARG A 16 3.28 12.09 6.21
C ARG A 16 1.78 12.34 6.34
N TYR A 17 0.96 11.34 6.01
CA TYR A 17 -0.50 11.46 6.01
C TYR A 17 -1.19 10.75 7.20
N GLY A 18 -0.41 10.28 8.19
CA GLY A 18 -0.94 9.75 9.45
C GLY A 18 -1.54 8.34 9.37
N LEU A 19 -1.06 7.52 8.44
CA LEU A 19 -1.40 6.10 8.32
C LEU A 19 -0.32 5.27 9.04
N TYR A 20 -0.71 4.61 10.14
CA TYR A 20 0.22 3.97 11.09
C TYR A 20 -0.09 2.47 11.28
N ALA A 21 0.77 1.78 12.04
CA ALA A 21 0.54 0.37 12.37
C ALA A 21 -0.76 0.14 13.16
N LEU A 22 -1.19 -1.12 13.20
CA LEU A 22 -2.39 -1.59 13.91
C LEU A 22 -3.70 -1.02 13.34
N GLN A 23 -3.68 -0.67 12.05
CA GLN A 23 -4.84 -0.24 11.27
C GLN A 23 -5.03 -1.22 10.10
N TRP A 24 -6.28 -1.53 9.75
CA TRP A 24 -6.60 -2.35 8.58
C TRP A 24 -7.08 -1.51 7.43
N ILE A 25 -6.50 -1.71 6.24
CA ILE A 25 -6.97 -1.07 5.02
C ILE A 25 -8.11 -1.90 4.44
N VAL A 26 -9.29 -1.30 4.34
CA VAL A 26 -10.52 -1.95 3.87
C VAL A 26 -10.95 -1.48 2.47
N GLU A 27 -10.60 -0.26 2.08
CA GLU A 27 -10.94 0.32 0.78
C GLU A 27 -9.83 1.23 0.27
N VAL A 28 -9.64 1.25 -1.05
CA VAL A 28 -8.76 2.20 -1.76
C VAL A 28 -9.56 2.80 -2.91
N ASN A 29 -9.65 4.13 -3.00
CA ASN A 29 -10.38 4.88 -4.03
C ASN A 29 -11.81 4.35 -4.29
N GLY A 30 -12.59 4.07 -3.24
CA GLY A 30 -13.95 3.55 -3.40
C GLY A 30 -14.04 2.05 -3.64
N LYS A 31 -12.91 1.37 -3.89
CA LYS A 31 -12.86 -0.07 -4.21
C LYS A 31 -12.54 -0.88 -2.94
N PRO A 32 -13.42 -1.82 -2.51
CA PRO A 32 -13.11 -2.74 -1.42
C PRO A 32 -11.87 -3.59 -1.73
N THR A 33 -11.03 -3.84 -0.74
CA THR A 33 -9.79 -4.64 -0.89
C THR A 33 -9.73 -5.78 0.12
N PRO A 34 -10.59 -6.81 -0.01
CA PRO A 34 -10.74 -7.88 0.99
C PRO A 34 -9.50 -8.80 1.09
N THR A 35 -8.68 -8.85 0.04
CA THR A 35 -7.45 -9.64 -0.03
C THR A 35 -6.23 -8.75 -0.29
N LEU A 36 -5.03 -9.32 -0.10
CA LEU A 36 -3.79 -8.64 -0.46
C LEU A 36 -3.68 -8.46 -1.98
N ASP A 37 -4.09 -9.46 -2.77
CA ASP A 37 -4.08 -9.37 -4.23
C ASP A 37 -5.00 -8.25 -4.73
N ALA A 38 -6.23 -8.14 -4.20
CA ALA A 38 -7.14 -7.05 -4.54
C ALA A 38 -6.56 -5.66 -4.19
N PHE A 39 -5.83 -5.55 -3.08
CA PHE A 39 -5.13 -4.31 -2.72
C PHE A 39 -4.00 -3.98 -3.69
N VAL A 40 -3.20 -4.97 -4.05
CA VAL A 40 -2.11 -4.82 -5.00
C VAL A 40 -2.65 -4.44 -6.37
N ASP A 41 -3.74 -5.04 -6.83
CA ASP A 41 -4.35 -4.74 -8.12
C ASP A 41 -4.93 -3.32 -8.19
N VAL A 42 -5.54 -2.83 -7.11
CA VAL A 42 -5.97 -1.42 -7.07
C VAL A 42 -4.77 -0.47 -7.03
N THR A 43 -3.76 -0.75 -6.19
CA THR A 43 -2.63 0.18 -6.01
C THR A 43 -1.70 0.27 -7.22
N LYS A 44 -1.57 -0.80 -8.02
CA LYS A 44 -0.86 -0.77 -9.32
C LYS A 44 -1.39 0.29 -10.28
N THR A 45 -2.68 0.63 -10.19
CA THR A 45 -3.32 1.60 -11.10
C THR A 45 -3.08 3.06 -10.71
N ILE A 46 -2.52 3.31 -9.53
CA ILE A 46 -2.34 4.67 -8.98
C ILE A 46 -1.02 5.24 -9.48
N GLU A 47 -1.04 6.38 -10.13
CA GLU A 47 0.16 6.99 -10.73
C GLU A 47 0.98 7.81 -9.73
N HIS A 48 2.24 8.09 -10.11
CA HIS A 48 3.08 8.98 -9.31
C HIS A 48 2.41 10.35 -9.14
N GLY A 49 2.36 10.83 -7.90
CA GLY A 49 1.79 12.12 -7.55
C GLY A 49 0.27 12.14 -7.46
N GLU A 50 -0.40 11.04 -7.77
CA GLU A 50 -1.85 10.91 -7.62
C GLU A 50 -2.24 10.85 -6.14
N PHE A 51 -3.39 11.43 -5.81
CA PHE A 51 -3.98 11.30 -4.49
C PHE A 51 -4.80 10.03 -4.39
N VAL A 52 -4.59 9.28 -3.31
CA VAL A 52 -5.30 8.05 -2.99
C VAL A 52 -6.13 8.24 -1.73
N ARG A 53 -7.42 7.89 -1.80
CA ARG A 53 -8.32 7.84 -0.64
C ARG A 53 -8.33 6.44 -0.07
N VAL A 54 -7.87 6.27 1.17
CA VAL A 54 -7.82 4.98 1.85
C VAL A 54 -8.78 4.99 3.02
N ARG A 55 -9.71 4.04 3.05
CA ARG A 55 -10.53 3.78 4.23
C ARG A 55 -9.85 2.71 5.08
N ILE A 56 -9.72 3.02 6.35
CA ILE A 56 -9.14 2.14 7.35
C ILE A 56 -10.11 1.87 8.49
N VAL A 57 -9.83 0.81 9.23
CA VAL A 57 -10.47 0.50 10.51
C VAL A 57 -9.37 0.39 11.57
N HIS A 58 -9.56 1.04 12.71
CA HIS A 58 -8.67 0.93 13.88
C HIS A 58 -8.95 -0.34 14.69
N LEU A 59 -8.03 -0.74 15.57
CA LEU A 59 -8.20 -1.85 16.53
C LEU A 59 -9.53 -1.80 17.31
N ASN A 60 -10.02 -0.61 17.62
CA ASN A 60 -11.30 -0.39 18.33
C ASN A 60 -12.54 -0.39 17.41
N GLY A 61 -12.39 -0.81 16.15
CA GLY A 61 -13.48 -0.89 15.17
C GLY A 61 -13.89 0.45 14.53
N LYS A 62 -13.32 1.59 14.95
CA LYS A 62 -13.70 2.89 14.38
C LYS A 62 -13.14 3.05 12.96
N PRO A 63 -13.99 3.32 11.96
CA PRO A 63 -13.51 3.60 10.61
C PRO A 63 -12.96 5.02 10.51
N ARG A 64 -11.95 5.20 9.64
CA ARG A 64 -11.40 6.51 9.29
C ARG A 64 -11.07 6.53 7.80
N VAL A 65 -11.22 7.68 7.17
CA VAL A 65 -10.79 7.91 5.78
C VAL A 65 -9.60 8.87 5.80
N LEU A 66 -8.57 8.51 5.04
CA LEU A 66 -7.35 9.30 4.85
C LEU A 66 -7.13 9.53 3.36
N THR A 67 -6.54 10.67 3.02
CA THR A 67 -6.07 10.95 1.68
C THR A 67 -4.55 11.05 1.72
N LEU A 68 -3.87 10.29 0.87
CA LEU A 68 -2.41 10.24 0.77
C LEU A 68 -1.99 10.59 -0.66
N LYS A 69 -0.73 10.99 -0.87
CA LYS A 69 -0.16 11.19 -2.21
C LYS A 69 0.83 10.09 -2.52
N GLN A 70 0.69 9.44 -3.67
CA GLN A 70 1.62 8.40 -4.14
C GLN A 70 2.97 9.03 -4.50
N ASP A 71 4.05 8.46 -3.97
CA ASP A 71 5.42 8.91 -4.26
C ASP A 71 6.25 7.72 -4.74
N LEU A 72 6.36 7.54 -6.05
CA LEU A 72 7.17 6.46 -6.65
C LEU A 72 8.63 6.87 -6.85
N HIS A 73 8.97 8.15 -6.68
CA HIS A 73 10.33 8.63 -6.86
C HIS A 73 11.22 8.16 -5.70
N TYR A 74 10.75 8.34 -4.46
CA TYR A 74 11.47 7.84 -3.28
C TYR A 74 10.93 6.50 -2.75
N TRP A 75 9.66 6.17 -3.03
CA TRP A 75 8.98 4.99 -2.48
C TRP A 75 8.38 4.09 -3.56
N PRO A 76 9.21 3.43 -4.40
CA PRO A 76 8.71 2.42 -5.33
C PRO A 76 7.99 1.32 -4.56
N THR A 77 6.91 0.81 -5.14
CA THR A 77 6.07 -0.21 -4.53
C THR A 77 6.62 -1.59 -4.89
N TRP A 78 6.86 -2.42 -3.87
CA TRP A 78 7.31 -3.79 -4.03
C TRP A 78 6.53 -4.73 -3.13
N GLU A 79 6.45 -5.98 -3.53
CA GLU A 79 5.85 -7.08 -2.80
C GLU A 79 6.96 -8.05 -2.36
N LEU A 80 6.82 -8.61 -1.16
CA LEU A 80 7.62 -9.72 -0.69
C LEU A 80 6.69 -10.94 -0.51
N ARG A 81 6.90 -11.99 -1.29
CA ARG A 81 6.07 -13.20 -1.30
C ARG A 81 6.92 -14.42 -0.99
N PHE A 82 6.45 -15.27 -0.10
CA PHE A 82 7.10 -16.54 0.19
C PHE A 82 6.73 -17.56 -0.89
N ASP A 83 7.73 -18.18 -1.48
CA ASP A 83 7.60 -19.25 -2.45
C ASP A 83 7.71 -20.58 -1.70
N LEU A 84 6.62 -21.36 -1.70
CA LEU A 84 6.53 -22.62 -0.97
C LEU A 84 7.34 -23.75 -1.63
N GLU A 85 7.53 -23.72 -2.95
CA GLU A 85 8.25 -24.75 -3.70
C GLU A 85 9.74 -24.67 -3.44
N THR A 86 10.25 -23.43 -3.43
CA THR A 86 11.67 -23.16 -3.22
C THR A 86 12.02 -22.84 -1.76
N ALA A 87 11.02 -22.71 -0.89
CA ALA A 87 11.16 -22.27 0.51
C ALA A 87 11.92 -20.94 0.67
N MET A 88 11.75 -20.02 -0.28
CA MET A 88 12.48 -18.76 -0.34
C MET A 88 11.53 -17.56 -0.41
N TRP A 89 11.97 -16.44 0.16
CA TRP A 89 11.30 -15.15 -0.03
C TRP A 89 11.73 -14.51 -1.35
N ARG A 90 10.75 -14.08 -2.15
CA ARG A 90 10.99 -13.36 -3.41
C ARG A 90 10.45 -11.95 -3.33
N ARG A 91 11.28 -10.99 -3.71
CA ARG A 91 10.89 -9.59 -3.86
C ARG A 91 10.51 -9.32 -5.31
N LYS A 92 9.35 -8.69 -5.53
CA LYS A 92 8.87 -8.28 -6.86
C LYS A 92 8.51 -6.80 -6.83
N THR A 93 8.97 -6.04 -7.83
CA THR A 93 8.50 -4.66 -8.02
C THR A 93 7.06 -4.69 -8.54
N VAL A 94 6.18 -3.97 -7.86
CA VAL A 94 4.77 -3.83 -8.21
C VAL A 94 4.57 -2.60 -9.07
N LYS A 95 5.16 -1.47 -8.67
CA LYS A 95 5.14 -0.21 -9.43
C LYS A 95 6.36 0.63 -9.08
N ALA A 96 7.03 1.14 -10.09
CA ALA A 96 8.10 2.13 -9.97
C ALA A 96 7.81 3.28 -10.94
N LEU A 97 8.51 4.39 -10.79
CA LEU A 97 8.49 5.44 -11.80
C LEU A 97 9.09 4.87 -13.09
N ASP A 98 8.44 5.09 -14.24
CA ASP A 98 9.01 4.68 -15.52
C ASP A 98 10.31 5.45 -15.74
N SER A 99 11.43 4.74 -15.84
CA SER A 99 12.76 5.33 -16.09
C SER A 99 12.95 5.82 -17.53
N GLY A 100 11.86 6.15 -18.23
CA GLY A 100 11.88 6.62 -19.61
C GLY A 100 12.17 8.11 -19.69
N VAL A 101 13.36 8.44 -20.22
CA VAL A 101 13.84 9.77 -20.65
C VAL A 101 14.45 10.65 -19.54
N LEU A 102 15.78 10.61 -19.46
CA LEU A 102 16.62 11.80 -19.67
C LEU A 102 17.45 11.57 -20.94
#